data_AF-A0AAD9TRJ6-F1
#
_entry.id   AF-A0AAD9TRJ6-F1
#
_cell.length_a   1.000
_cell.length_b   1.000
_cell.length_c   1.000
_cell.angle_alpha   90.00
_cell.angle_beta   90.00
_cell.angle_gamma   90.00
#
_symmetry.space_group_name_H-M   'P 1'
#
loop_
_entity.id
_entity.type
_entity.pdbx_description
1 polymer ?
#
loop_
_entity_poly.entity_id
_entity_poly.type
_entity_poly.pdbx_seq_one_letter_code
_entity_poly.pdbx_strand_id
1 'polypeptide(L)'
;MIQEDFINFIQEFNIDGSIARELNETFIALIPKCVDPEMMRDFRPISLVRSMHKVLAKVLANRLKRVINSVISDSQMTFVKHRQIIDSFVIKKEIIHSWKKDNEEGLLVKLNFEKVYDSVNHSYLDSIMECMGF
;
A
#
# COMPACT_ATOMS: atom_id res chain seq x y z
N MET A 1 -1.48 8.68 -32.43
CA MET A 1 -1.40 7.24 -32.11
C MET A 1 -1.18 7.04 -30.61
N ILE A 2 0.04 6.89 -30.05
CA ILE A 2 0.21 6.52 -28.62
C ILE A 2 -0.52 7.44 -27.62
N GLN A 3 -0.49 8.76 -27.82
CA GLN A 3 -1.19 9.71 -26.94
C GLN A 3 -2.71 9.54 -26.98
N GLU A 4 -3.24 9.30 -28.17
CA GLU A 4 -4.69 9.14 -28.41
C GLU A 4 -5.18 7.83 -27.81
N ASP A 5 -4.44 6.74 -28.02
CA ASP A 5 -4.71 5.43 -27.41
C ASP A 5 -4.71 5.52 -25.88
N PHE A 6 -3.79 6.28 -25.29
CA PHE A 6 -3.74 6.49 -23.85
C PHE A 6 -4.94 7.28 -23.31
N ILE A 7 -5.36 8.33 -24.03
CA ILE A 7 -6.54 9.12 -23.63
C ILE A 7 -7.80 8.26 -23.70
N ASN A 8 -7.97 7.52 -24.80
CA ASN A 8 -9.10 6.62 -24.98
C ASN A 8 -9.17 5.57 -23.86
N PHE A 9 -8.03 4.94 -23.51
CA PHE A 9 -7.96 4.00 -22.40
C PHE A 9 -8.42 4.59 -21.05
N ILE A 10 -8.00 5.82 -20.72
CA ILE A 10 -8.43 6.47 -19.48
C ILE A 10 -9.92 6.85 -19.52
N GLN A 11 -10.43 7.27 -20.69
CA GLN A 11 -11.84 7.60 -20.87
C GLN A 11 -12.74 6.37 -20.75
N GLU A 12 -12.38 5.27 -21.41
CA GLU A 12 -13.08 3.98 -21.31
C GLU A 12 -13.13 3.51 -19.85
N PHE A 13 -11.98 3.50 -19.15
CA PHE A 13 -11.97 3.14 -17.73
C PHE A 13 -12.87 4.05 -16.88
N ASN A 14 -12.91 5.36 -17.19
CA ASN A 14 -13.74 6.29 -16.43
C ASN A 14 -15.26 6.10 -16.68
N ILE A 15 -15.65 5.53 -17.81
CA ILE A 15 -17.06 5.22 -18.14
C ILE A 15 -17.44 3.84 -17.60
N ASP A 16 -16.63 2.83 -17.91
CA ASP A 16 -16.97 1.42 -17.66
C ASP A 16 -16.46 0.89 -16.32
N GLY A 17 -15.51 1.58 -15.69
CA GLY A 17 -14.86 1.14 -14.45
C GLY A 17 -14.01 -0.13 -14.59
N SER A 18 -13.75 -0.57 -15.83
CA SER A 18 -13.06 -1.83 -16.12
C SER A 18 -11.86 -1.63 -17.06
N ILE A 19 -10.96 -2.60 -17.06
CA ILE A 19 -9.74 -2.61 -17.86
C ILE A 19 -9.79 -3.86 -18.74
N ALA A 20 -9.46 -3.71 -20.03
CA ALA A 20 -9.32 -4.83 -20.96
C ALA A 20 -8.42 -5.94 -20.39
N ARG A 21 -8.81 -7.20 -20.59
CA ARG A 21 -8.18 -8.37 -19.95
C ARG A 21 -6.71 -8.52 -20.35
N GLU A 22 -6.37 -8.16 -21.58
CA GLU A 22 -5.01 -8.17 -22.15
C GLU A 22 -4.07 -7.17 -21.46
N LEU A 23 -4.63 -6.16 -20.77
CA LEU A 23 -3.85 -5.20 -19.99
C LEU A 23 -3.60 -5.68 -18.55
N ASN A 24 -4.35 -6.69 -18.09
CA ASN A 24 -4.21 -7.31 -16.78
C ASN A 24 -3.20 -8.47 -16.76
N GLU A 25 -2.67 -8.88 -17.92
CA GLU A 25 -1.60 -9.86 -17.99
C GLU A 25 -0.32 -9.33 -17.34
N THR A 26 0.32 -10.20 -16.55
CA THR A 26 1.45 -9.83 -15.70
C THR A 26 2.55 -10.86 -15.84
N PHE A 27 3.78 -10.40 -16.04
CA PHE A 27 4.96 -11.26 -15.97
C PHE A 27 5.51 -11.28 -14.54
N ILE A 28 5.73 -12.47 -13.97
CA ILE A 28 6.33 -12.60 -12.62
C ILE A 28 7.84 -12.75 -12.77
N ALA A 29 8.59 -11.78 -12.25
CA ALA A 29 10.04 -11.84 -12.13
C ALA A 29 10.43 -12.21 -10.69
N LEU A 30 11.39 -13.13 -10.51
CA LEU A 30 11.89 -13.52 -9.20
C LEU A 30 13.16 -12.72 -8.86
N ILE A 31 13.12 -11.94 -7.78
CA ILE A 31 14.27 -11.17 -7.29
C ILE A 31 14.88 -11.85 -6.06
N PRO A 32 16.17 -12.19 -6.04
CA PRO A 32 16.81 -12.80 -4.88
C PRO A 32 16.83 -11.86 -3.66
N LYS A 33 16.58 -12.40 -2.46
CA LYS A 33 16.63 -11.68 -1.18
C LYS A 33 18.01 -11.70 -0.53
N CYS A 34 18.81 -12.70 -0.86
CA CYS A 34 20.14 -12.96 -0.30
C CYS A 34 21.11 -13.36 -1.40
N VAL A 35 22.40 -13.38 -1.05
CA VAL A 35 23.45 -13.98 -1.88
C VAL A 35 23.21 -15.49 -1.91
N ASP A 36 23.36 -16.11 -3.09
CA ASP A 36 23.18 -17.55 -3.34
C ASP A 36 21.83 -18.13 -2.85
N PRO A 37 20.69 -17.74 -3.48
CA PRO A 37 19.37 -18.25 -3.10
C PRO A 37 19.21 -19.74 -3.45
N GLU A 38 18.82 -20.57 -2.49
CA GLU A 38 18.66 -22.02 -2.68
C GLU A 38 17.20 -22.46 -2.72
N MET A 39 16.30 -21.71 -2.06
CA MET A 39 14.89 -22.06 -1.90
C MET A 39 13.96 -21.01 -2.50
N MET A 40 12.76 -21.40 -2.91
CA MET A 40 11.74 -20.47 -3.44
C MET A 40 11.43 -19.29 -2.50
N ARG A 41 11.51 -19.50 -1.19
CA ARG A 41 11.30 -18.44 -0.17
C ARG A 41 12.38 -17.36 -0.19
N ASP A 42 13.55 -17.65 -0.77
CA ASP A 42 14.68 -16.74 -0.88
C ASP A 42 14.49 -15.76 -2.05
N PHE A 43 13.43 -15.94 -2.85
CA PHE A 43 13.03 -15.01 -3.89
C PHE A 43 11.84 -14.15 -3.44
N ARG A 44 11.80 -12.91 -3.94
CA ARG A 44 10.61 -12.05 -3.96
C ARG A 44 10.01 -12.11 -5.35
N PRO A 45 8.78 -12.62 -5.53
CA PRO A 45 8.08 -12.45 -6.78
C PRO A 45 7.72 -10.97 -6.96
N ILE A 46 7.98 -10.42 -8.14
CA ILE A 46 7.53 -9.10 -8.54
C ILE A 46 6.69 -9.21 -9.80
N SER A 47 5.48 -8.70 -9.70
CA SER A 47 4.55 -8.54 -10.81
C SER A 47 4.96 -7.38 -11.72
N LEU A 48 5.46 -7.69 -12.90
CA LEU A 48 5.72 -6.72 -13.98
C LEU A 48 4.43 -6.52 -14.78
N VAL A 49 3.60 -5.58 -14.31
CA VAL A 49 2.39 -5.13 -14.98
C VAL A 49 2.70 -4.08 -16.06
N ARG A 50 1.83 -3.95 -17.06
CA ARG A 50 1.95 -2.96 -18.14
C ARG A 50 1.95 -1.53 -17.60
N SER A 51 2.66 -0.62 -18.28
CA SER A 51 2.82 0.77 -17.83
C SER A 51 1.48 1.52 -17.73
N MET A 52 0.54 1.28 -18.66
CA MET A 52 -0.82 1.86 -18.63
C MET A 52 -1.54 1.57 -17.32
N HIS A 53 -1.50 0.31 -16.85
CA HIS A 53 -2.07 -0.08 -15.56
C HIS A 53 -1.40 0.66 -14.39
N LYS A 54 -0.07 0.83 -14.42
CA LYS A 54 0.65 1.60 -13.37
C LYS A 54 0.25 3.07 -13.35
N VAL A 55 0.05 3.67 -14.51
CA VAL A 55 -0.38 5.08 -14.61
C VAL A 55 -1.80 5.22 -14.06
N LEU A 56 -2.72 4.35 -14.45
CA LEU A 56 -4.08 4.36 -13.91
C LEU A 56 -4.10 4.16 -12.39
N ALA A 57 -3.40 3.15 -11.88
CA ALA A 57 -3.25 2.92 -10.45
C ALA A 57 -2.67 4.15 -9.73
N LYS A 58 -1.72 4.86 -10.36
CA LYS A 58 -1.17 6.10 -9.82
C LYS A 58 -2.19 7.24 -9.78
N VAL A 59 -3.02 7.38 -10.82
CA VAL A 59 -4.13 8.35 -10.85
C VAL A 59 -5.11 8.07 -9.69
N LEU A 60 -5.54 6.82 -9.52
CA LEU A 60 -6.43 6.41 -8.44
C LEU A 60 -5.79 6.64 -7.05
N ALA A 61 -4.54 6.25 -6.87
CA ALA A 61 -3.81 6.49 -5.63
C ALA A 61 -3.68 8.00 -5.32
N ASN A 62 -3.46 8.84 -6.33
CA ASN A 62 -3.40 10.29 -6.14
C ASN A 62 -4.77 10.88 -5.80
N ARG A 63 -5.88 10.32 -6.29
CA ARG A 63 -7.24 10.70 -5.86
C ARG A 63 -7.46 10.35 -4.39
N LEU A 64 -7.18 9.11 -4.00
CA LEU A 64 -7.29 8.63 -2.61
C LEU A 64 -6.44 9.45 -1.65
N LYS A 65 -5.22 9.82 -2.06
CA LYS A 65 -4.29 10.63 -1.26
C LYS A 65 -4.88 11.97 -0.78
N ARG A 66 -5.88 12.52 -1.48
CA ARG A 66 -6.54 13.79 -1.11
C ARG A 66 -7.40 13.64 0.14
N VAL A 67 -7.90 12.44 0.41
CA VAL A 67 -8.84 12.16 1.50
C VAL A 67 -8.29 11.16 2.52
N ILE A 68 -7.21 10.46 2.22
CA ILE A 68 -6.68 9.40 3.09
C ILE A 68 -6.41 9.88 4.53
N ASN A 69 -5.98 11.14 4.70
CA ASN A 69 -5.71 11.74 6.02
C ASN A 69 -6.95 11.90 6.90
N SER A 70 -8.16 12.00 6.32
CA SER A 70 -9.40 12.08 7.10
C SER A 70 -9.96 10.70 7.49
N VAL A 71 -9.41 9.63 6.90
CA VAL A 71 -9.89 8.25 7.08
C VAL A 71 -8.97 7.46 8.01
N ILE A 72 -7.67 7.71 7.94
CA ILE A 72 -6.68 7.00 8.77
C ILE A 72 -6.41 7.73 10.08
N SER A 73 -6.11 6.97 11.13
CA SER A 73 -5.71 7.52 12.42
C SER A 73 -4.47 8.39 12.33
N ASP A 74 -4.39 9.43 13.17
CA ASP A 74 -3.20 10.24 13.37
C ASP A 74 -2.03 9.46 13.97
N SER A 75 -2.20 8.22 14.40
CA SER A 75 -1.09 7.36 14.82
C SER A 75 -0.37 6.65 13.65
N GLN A 76 -0.96 6.63 12.44
CA GLN A 76 -0.36 5.96 11.28
C GLN A 76 0.67 6.85 10.59
N MET A 77 1.95 6.56 10.81
CA MET A 77 3.07 7.43 10.35
C MET A 77 3.64 7.07 8.97
N THR A 78 3.38 5.87 8.46
CA THR A 78 3.99 5.36 7.22
C THR A 78 3.03 5.47 6.03
N PHE A 79 3.59 5.70 4.84
CA PHE A 79 2.86 5.81 3.57
C PHE A 79 1.84 6.97 3.47
N VAL A 80 1.94 7.93 4.38
CA VAL A 80 1.08 9.13 4.41
C VAL A 80 1.90 10.36 4.05
N LYS A 81 1.34 11.24 3.20
CA LYS A 81 2.01 12.49 2.84
C LYS A 81 2.16 13.35 4.10
N HIS A 82 3.36 13.92 4.29
CA HIS A 82 3.67 14.81 5.42
C HIS A 82 3.76 14.13 6.81
N ARG A 83 3.78 12.79 6.89
CA ARG A 83 4.14 12.06 8.12
C ARG A 83 5.47 11.35 7.91
N GLN A 84 6.38 11.43 8.89
CA GLN A 84 7.70 10.82 8.79
C GLN A 84 7.80 9.59 9.70
N ILE A 85 8.59 8.61 9.26
CA ILE A 85 8.86 7.41 10.09
C ILE A 85 9.53 7.77 11.42
N ILE A 86 10.29 8.87 11.44
CA ILE A 86 10.98 9.37 12.64
C ILE A 86 9.98 9.75 13.73
N ASP A 87 8.83 10.32 13.36
CA ASP A 87 7.78 10.74 14.30
C ASP A 87 7.29 9.54 15.13
N SER A 88 7.12 8.37 14.49
CA SER A 88 6.71 7.13 15.17
C SER A 88 7.71 6.69 16.25
N PHE A 89 9.00 6.92 16.00
CA PHE A 89 10.07 6.56 16.93
C PHE A 89 10.17 7.55 18.09
N VAL A 90 9.95 8.84 17.83
CA VAL A 90 9.90 9.90 18.86
C VAL A 90 8.73 9.63 19.80
N ILE A 91 7.52 9.42 19.28
CA ILE A 91 6.32 9.12 20.09
C ILE A 91 6.57 7.91 21.00
N LYS A 92 7.14 6.83 20.44
CA LYS A 92 7.46 5.63 21.21
C LYS A 92 8.47 5.91 22.34
N LYS A 93 9.48 6.74 22.09
CA LYS A 93 10.47 7.13 23.10
C LYS A 93 9.85 7.96 24.22
N GLU A 94 8.99 8.90 23.88
CA GLU A 94 8.26 9.73 24.84
C GLU A 94 7.38 8.87 25.76
N ILE A 95 6.65 7.90 25.22
CA ILE A 95 5.83 6.96 26.01
C ILE A 95 6.70 6.21 27.04
N ILE A 96 7.83 5.63 26.59
CA ILE A 96 8.76 4.91 27.47
C ILE A 96 9.37 5.85 28.52
N HIS A 97 9.67 7.09 28.14
CA HIS A 97 10.22 8.08 29.05
C HIS A 97 9.21 8.48 30.13
N SER A 98 7.93 8.69 29.76
CA SER A 98 6.86 9.01 30.71
C SER A 98 6.68 7.91 31.75
N TRP A 99 6.58 6.64 31.33
CA TRP A 99 6.46 5.52 32.26
C TRP A 99 7.61 5.46 33.27
N LYS A 100 8.85 5.70 32.81
CA LYS A 100 10.02 5.75 33.71
C LYS A 100 9.97 6.91 34.69
N LYS A 101 9.47 8.07 34.24
CA LYS A 101 9.36 9.27 35.08
C LYS A 101 8.31 9.10 36.16
N ASP A 102 7.18 8.51 35.79
CA ASP A 102 6.02 8.32 36.67
C ASP A 102 6.09 7.02 37.48
N ASN A 103 7.17 6.24 37.29
CA ASN A 103 7.44 4.94 37.91
C ASN A 103 6.31 3.92 37.65
N GLU A 104 5.70 4.00 36.47
CA GLU A 104 4.66 3.11 36.00
C GLU A 104 5.25 1.92 35.24
N GLU A 105 4.65 0.75 35.43
CA GLU A 105 4.94 -0.42 34.61
C GLU A 105 4.15 -0.33 33.28
N GLY A 106 4.83 -0.56 32.17
CA GLY A 106 4.23 -0.51 30.84
C GLY A 106 4.65 -1.67 29.96
N LEU A 107 3.72 -2.14 29.13
CA LEU A 107 3.95 -3.21 28.16
C LEU A 107 3.94 -2.64 26.74
N LEU A 108 4.99 -2.94 25.97
CA LEU A 108 5.04 -2.62 24.54
C LEU A 108 4.84 -3.89 23.71
N VAL A 109 3.77 -3.90 22.91
CA VAL A 109 3.49 -4.99 21.97
C VAL A 109 3.88 -4.58 20.56
N LYS A 110 4.76 -5.37 19.92
CA LYS A 110 5.10 -5.22 18.50
C LYS A 110 4.43 -6.31 17.70
N LEU A 111 3.49 -5.92 16.84
CA LEU A 111 2.81 -6.83 15.91
C LEU A 111 3.39 -6.66 14.51
N ASN A 112 3.54 -7.77 13.79
CA ASN A 112 3.93 -7.76 12.38
C ASN A 112 3.07 -8.77 11.63
N PHE A 113 2.59 -8.37 10.46
CA PHE A 113 1.79 -9.23 9.60
C PHE A 113 2.69 -9.94 8.59
N GLU A 114 2.50 -11.23 8.40
CA GLU A 114 3.17 -11.98 7.34
C GLU A 114 2.50 -11.68 6.00
N LYS A 115 3.31 -11.36 4.98
CA LYS A 115 2.87 -11.20 3.58
C LYS A 115 1.63 -10.30 3.41
N VAL A 116 1.65 -9.12 4.04
CA VAL A 116 0.49 -8.18 4.07
C VAL A 116 -0.18 -7.91 2.73
N TYR A 117 0.59 -7.89 1.64
CA TYR A 117 0.04 -7.60 0.31
C TYR A 117 -0.54 -8.84 -0.36
N ASP A 118 -0.08 -10.03 0.02
CA ASP A 118 -0.54 -11.30 -0.55
C ASP A 118 -1.74 -11.89 0.23
N SER A 119 -1.95 -11.42 1.47
CA SER A 119 -2.99 -11.93 2.39
C SER A 119 -4.22 -11.03 2.54
N VAL A 120 -4.32 -9.95 1.75
CA VAL A 120 -5.49 -9.06 1.78
C VAL A 120 -6.73 -9.79 1.25
N ASN A 121 -7.81 -9.79 2.04
CA ASN A 121 -9.12 -10.20 1.55
C ASN A 121 -9.77 -9.05 0.76
N HIS A 122 -9.86 -9.21 -0.56
CA HIS A 122 -10.39 -8.17 -1.45
C HIS A 122 -11.87 -7.84 -1.17
N SER A 123 -12.72 -8.83 -0.94
CA SER A 123 -14.14 -8.60 -0.65
C SER A 123 -14.34 -7.80 0.64
N TYR A 124 -13.51 -8.05 1.65
CA TYR A 124 -13.52 -7.27 2.89
C TYR A 124 -13.02 -5.83 2.66
N LEU A 125 -11.98 -5.66 1.85
CA LEU A 125 -11.50 -4.33 1.47
C LEU A 125 -12.59 -3.54 0.74
N ASP A 126 -13.27 -4.16 -0.23
CA ASP A 126 -14.36 -3.53 -1.00
C ASP A 126 -15.49 -3.10 -0.05
N SER A 127 -15.88 -3.97 0.89
CA SER A 127 -16.88 -3.65 1.92
C SER A 127 -16.50 -2.43 2.77
N ILE A 128 -15.22 -2.31 3.14
CA ILE A 128 -14.72 -1.14 3.89
C ILE A 128 -14.78 0.12 3.02
N MET A 129 -14.38 0.02 1.76
CA MET A 129 -14.39 1.15 0.83
C MET A 129 -15.82 1.68 0.62
N GLU A 130 -16.79 0.78 0.46
CA GLU A 130 -18.22 1.13 0.41
C GLU A 130 -18.69 1.80 1.70
N CYS A 131 -18.31 1.28 2.88
CA CYS A 131 -18.64 1.91 4.17
C CYS A 131 -18.05 3.32 4.32
N MET A 132 -16.91 3.58 3.68
CA MET A 132 -16.26 4.89 3.65
C MET A 132 -16.86 5.84 2.59
N GLY A 133 -17.78 5.35 1.76
CA GLY A 133 -18.43 6.12 0.70
C GLY A 133 -17.57 6.32 -0.55
N PHE A 134 -16.65 5.39 -0.83
CA PHE A 134 -15.84 5.38 -2.06
C PHE A 134 -16.56 4.80 -3.27
#